data_AF-A0A843UYV1-F1
#
_entry.id   AF-A0A843UYV1-F1
#
_cell.length_a   1.000
_cell.length_b   1.000
_cell.length_c   1.000
_cell.angle_alpha   90.00
_cell.angle_beta   90.00
_cell.angle_gamma   90.00
#
_symmetry.space_group_name_H-M   'P 1'
#
loop_
_entity.id
_entity.type
_entity.pdbx_description
1 polymer ?
#
loop_
_entity_poly.entity_id
_entity_poly.type
_entity_poly.pdbx_seq_one_letter_code
_entity_poly.pdbx_strand_id
1 'polypeptide(L)'
;MDGAGGGGPLPQTIPSGEQTVWVDASRLIGAACDDLKDGELIHGENFSLFAAMSALEIMDPKMDSGMEKCGYHSLEEAIEDGVGPVPLSSDRTLDVQRCIDVMDHLLICEATWHRGHSLAQTVFSCIYLLKIERTSSHALLHSYCRIIQATCNVVVSAVSDARTHEEEDLFTMSYGLPLKGDGDEKCLSVLNSVEETLCRQLRACRTATSRKQLSE
;
A
#
# COMPACT_ATOMS: atom_id res chain seq x y z
N MET A 1 25.60 29.27 -18.10
CA MET A 1 24.25 28.86 -18.50
C MET A 1 23.43 28.89 -17.24
N ASP A 2 22.74 30.01 -17.05
CA ASP A 2 22.05 30.39 -15.82
C ASP A 2 20.77 29.56 -15.64
N GLY A 3 20.75 28.72 -14.62
CA GLY A 3 19.54 28.07 -14.12
C GLY A 3 18.88 28.98 -13.08
N ALA A 4 18.04 29.90 -13.54
CA ALA A 4 17.21 30.72 -12.67
C ALA A 4 16.13 29.85 -12.03
N GLY A 5 16.45 29.25 -10.87
CA GLY A 5 15.47 28.63 -9.98
C GLY A 5 14.61 29.71 -9.32
N GLY A 6 13.29 29.59 -9.46
CA GLY A 6 12.31 30.55 -8.95
C GLY A 6 12.40 30.71 -7.43
N GLY A 7 13.04 31.80 -6.99
CA GLY A 7 13.04 32.26 -5.61
C GLY A 7 11.69 32.85 -5.23
N GLY A 8 10.72 31.99 -4.93
CA GLY A 8 9.62 32.39 -4.06
C GLY A 8 10.15 32.74 -2.67
N PRO A 9 9.58 33.72 -1.95
CA PRO A 9 10.02 34.02 -0.59
C PRO A 9 9.81 32.78 0.28
N LEU A 10 10.89 32.32 0.92
CA LEU A 10 10.82 31.29 1.95
C LEU A 10 9.85 31.77 3.05
N PRO A 11 8.95 30.91 3.57
CA PRO A 11 8.04 31.30 4.63
C PRO A 11 8.83 31.82 5.85
N GLN A 12 8.56 33.05 6.27
CA GLN A 12 9.36 33.75 7.30
C GLN A 12 9.22 33.18 8.72
N THR A 13 8.28 32.26 8.94
CA THR A 13 8.03 31.65 10.25
C THR A 13 7.50 30.24 10.06
N ILE A 14 8.32 29.26 10.48
CA ILE A 14 7.86 27.88 10.66
C ILE A 14 6.88 27.88 11.85
N PRO A 15 5.65 27.37 11.71
CA PRO A 15 4.71 27.34 12.81
C PRO A 15 5.31 26.54 13.98
N SER A 16 5.39 27.21 15.12
CA SER A 16 6.01 26.73 16.34
C SER A 16 4.90 26.54 17.38
N GLY A 17 4.90 25.41 18.11
CA GLY A 17 3.92 25.19 19.18
C GLY A 17 4.09 26.21 20.29
N GLU A 18 3.14 26.29 21.23
CA GLU A 18 3.12 27.30 22.30
C GLU A 18 4.39 27.37 23.18
N GLN A 19 5.29 26.38 23.09
CA GLN A 19 6.54 26.28 23.85
C GLN A 19 7.81 26.02 23.01
N THR A 20 7.75 26.07 21.68
CA THR A 20 8.94 25.86 20.84
C THR A 20 9.23 27.12 20.02
N VAL A 21 10.51 27.49 19.85
CA VAL A 21 10.93 28.59 18.99
C VAL A 21 11.92 28.03 17.96
N TRP A 22 11.55 28.09 16.68
CA TRP A 22 12.46 27.76 15.58
C TRP A 22 13.41 28.93 15.32
N VAL A 23 14.70 28.62 15.14
CA VAL A 23 15.73 29.58 14.75
C VAL A 23 16.42 29.07 13.49
N ASP A 24 16.59 29.93 12.50
CA ASP A 24 17.30 29.60 11.26
C ASP A 24 18.80 29.44 11.53
N ALA A 25 19.31 28.22 11.33
CA ALA A 25 20.71 27.87 11.48
C ALA A 25 21.48 27.83 10.14
N SER A 26 20.85 28.16 9.01
CA SER A 26 21.45 27.99 7.67
C SER A 26 22.78 28.72 7.52
N ARG A 27 22.88 29.95 8.05
CA ARG A 27 24.13 30.74 8.00
C ARG A 27 25.25 30.13 8.85
N LEU A 28 24.90 29.58 10.00
CA LEU A 28 25.87 28.92 10.90
C LEU A 28 26.42 27.66 10.23
N ILE A 29 25.54 26.84 9.65
CA ILE A 29 25.92 25.61 8.94
C ILE A 29 26.78 25.96 7.71
N GLY A 30 26.39 26.97 6.93
CA GLY A 30 27.18 27.43 5.77
C GLY A 30 28.60 27.87 6.15
N ALA A 31 28.74 28.68 7.19
CA ALA A 31 30.07 29.10 7.68
C ALA A 31 30.92 27.92 8.16
N ALA A 32 30.32 26.93 8.85
CA ALA A 32 31.04 25.74 9.28
C ALA A 32 31.47 24.84 8.10
N CYS A 33 30.69 24.80 7.01
CA CYS A 33 31.05 24.09 5.79
C CYS A 33 32.20 24.79 5.05
N ASP A 34 32.25 26.12 5.03
CA ASP A 34 33.33 26.89 4.37
C ASP A 34 34.70 26.68 5.05
N ASP A 35 34.70 26.40 6.36
CA ASP A 35 35.92 26.09 7.13
C ASP A 35 36.42 24.65 6.93
N LEU A 36 35.60 23.77 6.35
CA LEU A 36 35.88 22.35 6.18
C LEU A 36 36.74 22.08 4.93
N LYS A 37 37.79 21.25 5.04
CA LYS A 37 38.64 20.90 3.90
C LYS A 37 38.13 19.66 3.16
N ASP A 38 38.59 19.50 1.92
CA ASP A 38 38.30 18.31 1.13
C ASP A 38 38.70 17.02 1.88
N GLY A 39 37.74 16.13 2.07
CA GLY A 39 37.93 14.86 2.78
C GLY A 39 37.69 14.91 4.28
N GLU A 40 37.40 16.09 4.86
CA GLU A 40 36.93 16.21 6.24
C GLU A 40 35.41 15.99 6.33
N LEU A 41 34.96 15.36 7.41
CA LEU A 41 33.54 15.09 7.67
C LEU A 41 33.25 15.31 9.15
N ILE A 42 32.27 16.16 9.44
CA ILE A 42 31.76 16.35 10.80
C ILE A 42 30.67 15.30 11.04
N HIS A 43 30.88 14.43 12.02
CA HIS A 43 29.92 13.41 12.39
C HIS A 43 29.96 13.11 13.89
N GLY A 44 28.89 12.52 14.42
CA GLY A 44 28.86 12.06 15.81
C GLY A 44 29.77 10.85 16.04
N GLU A 45 30.14 10.60 17.29
CA GLU A 45 31.05 9.49 17.67
C GLU A 45 30.52 8.10 17.25
N ASN A 46 29.19 7.95 17.16
CA ASN A 46 28.53 6.70 16.78
C ASN A 46 28.21 6.59 15.28
N PHE A 47 28.65 7.55 14.46
CA PHE A 47 28.38 7.53 13.02
C PHE A 47 29.33 6.57 12.31
N SER A 48 28.76 5.75 11.42
CA SER A 48 29.52 4.81 10.58
C SER A 48 29.25 5.09 9.12
N LEU A 49 30.31 5.26 8.34
CA LEU A 49 30.21 5.40 6.88
C LEU A 49 29.58 4.17 6.23
N PHE A 50 29.76 2.99 6.81
CA PHE A 50 29.09 1.78 6.34
C PHE A 50 27.57 1.86 6.51
N ALA A 51 27.10 2.40 7.63
CA ALA A 51 25.67 2.64 7.84
C ALA A 51 25.14 3.75 6.92
N ALA A 52 25.96 4.74 6.57
CA ALA A 52 25.59 5.79 5.62
C ALA A 52 25.37 5.26 4.19
N MET A 53 25.91 4.10 3.84
CA MET A 53 25.69 3.50 2.51
C MET A 53 24.23 3.07 2.25
N SER A 54 23.43 2.88 3.30
CA SER A 54 21.99 2.58 3.17
C SER A 54 21.10 3.80 3.35
N ALA A 55 21.67 5.01 3.50
CA ALA A 55 20.89 6.23 3.63
C ALA A 55 20.14 6.55 2.33
N LEU A 56 18.89 7.01 2.47
CA LEU A 56 18.10 7.50 1.35
C LEU A 56 18.57 8.90 0.96
N GLU A 57 18.70 9.14 -0.34
CA GLU A 57 19.05 10.45 -0.90
C GLU A 57 17.78 11.15 -1.40
N ILE A 58 17.43 12.26 -0.77
CA ILE A 58 16.27 13.07 -1.16
C ILE A 58 16.57 13.73 -2.50
N MET A 59 15.56 13.83 -3.36
CA MET A 59 15.64 14.34 -4.73
C MET A 59 16.37 13.43 -5.75
N ASP A 60 16.83 12.24 -5.36
CA ASP A 60 17.32 11.26 -6.33
C ASP A 60 16.14 10.44 -6.90
N PRO A 61 15.97 10.33 -8.23
CA PRO A 61 14.83 9.63 -8.84
C PRO A 61 14.71 8.13 -8.51
N LYS A 62 15.78 7.48 -8.05
CA LYS A 62 15.77 6.04 -7.71
C LYS A 62 15.70 5.80 -6.20
N MET A 63 16.23 6.72 -5.39
CA MET A 63 16.30 6.58 -3.94
C MET A 63 15.15 7.31 -3.23
N ASP A 64 14.54 8.31 -3.87
CA ASP A 64 13.43 9.09 -3.33
C ASP A 64 12.11 8.71 -3.99
N SER A 65 11.26 7.96 -3.27
CA SER A 65 9.92 7.62 -3.74
C SER A 65 9.01 8.85 -3.92
N GLY A 66 9.31 9.98 -3.26
CA GLY A 66 8.63 11.25 -3.45
C GLY A 66 8.96 11.95 -4.77
N MET A 67 10.02 11.53 -5.47
CA MET A 67 10.37 12.02 -6.81
C MET A 67 9.58 11.35 -7.92
N GLU A 68 9.04 10.16 -7.67
CA GLU A 68 8.23 9.48 -8.66
C GLU A 68 6.93 10.26 -8.89
N LYS A 69 6.69 10.68 -10.13
CA LYS A 69 5.44 11.32 -10.54
C LYS A 69 4.37 10.26 -10.74
N CYS A 70 4.12 9.46 -9.71
CA CYS A 70 2.89 8.70 -9.65
C CYS A 70 1.77 9.74 -9.49
N GLY A 71 0.75 9.69 -10.34
CA GLY A 71 -0.23 10.78 -10.51
C GLY A 71 -0.98 11.22 -9.24
N TYR A 72 -0.76 10.55 -8.11
CA TYR A 72 -1.33 10.86 -6.80
C TYR A 72 -0.23 10.86 -5.74
N HIS A 73 -0.25 11.85 -4.85
CA HIS A 73 0.67 11.99 -3.73
C HIS A 73 0.15 11.34 -2.44
N SER A 74 -1.13 11.01 -2.41
CA SER A 74 -1.76 10.32 -1.28
C SER A 74 -2.81 9.32 -1.75
N LEU A 75 -3.10 8.35 -0.88
CA LEU A 75 -4.18 7.40 -1.11
C LEU A 75 -5.53 8.13 -1.14
N GLU A 76 -5.72 9.14 -0.30
CA GLU A 76 -6.92 9.97 -0.24
C GLU A 76 -7.18 10.68 -1.58
N GLU A 77 -6.15 11.30 -2.16
CA GLU A 77 -6.23 11.99 -3.44
C GLU A 77 -6.63 11.02 -4.57
N ALA A 78 -6.00 9.84 -4.63
CA ALA A 78 -6.37 8.82 -5.62
C ALA A 78 -7.85 8.39 -5.48
N ILE A 79 -8.34 8.32 -4.25
CA ILE A 79 -9.72 7.94 -3.97
C ILE A 79 -10.69 9.06 -4.39
N GLU A 80 -10.33 10.32 -4.14
CA GLU A 80 -11.10 11.50 -4.54
C GLU A 80 -11.20 11.62 -6.07
N ASP A 81 -10.13 11.26 -6.79
CA ASP A 81 -10.14 11.19 -8.27
C ASP A 81 -10.92 9.98 -8.82
N GLY A 82 -11.49 9.14 -7.94
CA GLY A 82 -12.33 8.02 -8.30
C GLY A 82 -11.59 6.72 -8.58
N VAL A 83 -10.31 6.61 -8.18
CA VAL A 83 -9.55 5.36 -8.29
C VAL A 83 -10.08 4.36 -7.25
N GLY A 84 -10.39 3.15 -7.73
CA GLY A 84 -10.97 2.08 -6.93
C GLY A 84 -12.41 2.37 -6.47
N PRO A 85 -13.37 2.51 -7.41
CA PRO A 85 -14.75 2.77 -7.07
C PRO A 85 -15.39 1.57 -6.36
N VAL A 86 -16.26 1.83 -5.39
CA VAL A 86 -17.09 0.81 -4.74
C VAL A 86 -18.54 1.34 -4.73
N PRO A 87 -19.52 0.65 -5.37
CA PRO A 87 -19.38 -0.56 -6.20
C PRO A 87 -18.52 -0.33 -7.46
N LEU A 88 -18.00 -1.41 -8.04
CA LEU A 88 -17.06 -1.36 -9.17
C LEU A 88 -17.76 -0.91 -10.46
N SER A 89 -19.07 -1.14 -10.56
CA SER A 89 -19.91 -0.62 -11.63
C SER A 89 -21.36 -0.45 -11.15
N SER A 90 -22.09 0.47 -11.78
CA SER A 90 -23.55 0.58 -11.63
C SER A 90 -24.32 -0.60 -12.26
N ASP A 91 -23.73 -1.24 -13.28
CA ASP A 91 -24.29 -2.45 -13.89
C ASP A 91 -23.84 -3.68 -13.09
N ARG A 92 -24.81 -4.47 -12.62
CA ARG A 92 -24.56 -5.67 -11.83
C ARG A 92 -23.75 -6.73 -12.56
N THR A 93 -23.94 -6.88 -13.87
CA THR A 93 -23.17 -7.88 -14.63
C THR A 93 -21.71 -7.44 -14.75
N LEU A 94 -21.49 -6.17 -15.08
CA LEU A 94 -20.14 -5.61 -15.14
C LEU A 94 -19.46 -5.57 -13.77
N ASP A 95 -20.20 -5.28 -12.69
CA ASP A 95 -19.66 -5.28 -11.32
C ASP A 95 -19.11 -6.65 -10.92
N VAL A 96 -19.83 -7.73 -11.23
CA VAL A 96 -19.36 -9.10 -10.98
C VAL A 96 -18.11 -9.41 -11.80
N GLN A 97 -18.07 -9.02 -13.07
CA GLN A 97 -16.89 -9.20 -13.91
C GLN A 97 -15.67 -8.47 -13.35
N ARG A 98 -15.84 -7.20 -12.98
CA ARG A 98 -14.77 -6.40 -12.36
C ARG A 98 -14.33 -6.96 -11.01
N CYS A 99 -15.25 -7.52 -10.23
CA CYS A 99 -14.91 -8.17 -8.97
C CYS A 99 -13.99 -9.38 -9.23
N ILE A 100 -14.31 -10.19 -10.24
CA ILE A 100 -13.49 -11.34 -10.64
C ILE A 100 -12.12 -10.86 -11.15
N ASP A 101 -12.05 -9.80 -11.97
CA ASP A 101 -10.80 -9.22 -12.45
C ASP A 101 -9.88 -8.82 -11.28
N VAL A 102 -10.45 -8.16 -10.26
CA VAL A 102 -9.71 -7.77 -9.04
C VAL A 102 -9.24 -9.00 -8.26
N MET A 103 -10.08 -10.01 -8.11
CA MET A 103 -9.71 -11.26 -7.42
C MET A 103 -8.56 -11.97 -8.12
N ASP A 104 -8.61 -12.09 -9.45
CA ASP A 104 -7.56 -12.72 -10.26
C ASP A 104 -6.23 -11.96 -10.14
N HIS A 105 -6.27 -10.63 -10.25
CA HIS A 105 -5.08 -9.79 -10.06
C HIS A 105 -4.47 -9.91 -8.66
N LEU A 106 -5.29 -9.98 -7.62
CA LEU A 106 -4.82 -10.17 -6.25
C LEU A 106 -4.11 -11.52 -6.08
N LEU A 107 -4.65 -12.59 -6.68
CA LEU A 107 -4.02 -13.91 -6.65
C LEU A 107 -2.65 -13.91 -7.37
N ILE A 108 -2.54 -13.19 -8.49
CA ILE A 108 -1.26 -13.00 -9.19
C ILE A 108 -0.27 -12.22 -8.31
N CYS A 109 -0.74 -11.18 -7.61
CA CYS A 109 0.10 -10.40 -6.70
C CYS A 109 0.63 -11.26 -5.55
N GLU A 110 -0.21 -12.10 -4.94
CA GLU A 110 0.19 -13.05 -3.91
C GLU A 110 1.22 -14.06 -4.43
N ALA A 111 0.99 -14.64 -5.61
CA ALA A 111 1.94 -15.54 -6.24
C ALA A 111 3.28 -14.87 -6.58
N THR A 112 3.25 -13.58 -6.92
CA THR A 112 4.45 -12.78 -7.20
C THR A 112 5.23 -12.49 -5.92
N TRP A 113 4.54 -12.18 -4.83
CA TRP A 113 5.14 -12.04 -3.51
C TRP A 113 5.87 -13.33 -3.07
N HIS A 114 5.22 -14.49 -3.26
CA HIS A 114 5.84 -15.79 -2.97
C HIS A 114 7.11 -16.10 -3.79
N ARG A 115 7.41 -15.33 -4.85
CA ARG A 115 8.65 -15.44 -5.64
C ARG A 115 9.78 -14.53 -5.14
N GLY A 116 9.60 -13.84 -4.02
CA GLY A 116 10.62 -12.98 -3.40
C GLY A 116 10.46 -11.48 -3.67
N HIS A 117 9.37 -11.05 -4.31
CA HIS A 117 9.06 -9.63 -4.42
C HIS A 117 8.55 -9.08 -3.08
N SER A 118 8.59 -7.76 -2.88
CA SER A 118 8.11 -7.15 -1.63
C SER A 118 6.58 -7.18 -1.54
N LEU A 119 6.07 -7.37 -0.32
CA LEU A 119 4.64 -7.37 -0.03
C LEU A 119 3.99 -6.00 -0.34
N ALA A 120 4.73 -4.91 -0.08
CA ALA A 120 4.31 -3.54 -0.34
C ALA A 120 4.06 -3.25 -1.82
N GLN A 121 4.93 -3.78 -2.70
CA GLN A 121 4.86 -3.53 -4.15
C GLN A 121 3.94 -4.51 -4.88
N THR A 122 3.52 -5.60 -4.23
CA THR A 122 2.69 -6.65 -4.85
C THR A 122 1.27 -6.59 -4.32
N VAL A 123 0.96 -7.29 -3.23
CA VAL A 123 -0.38 -7.43 -2.66
C VAL A 123 -0.96 -6.08 -2.23
N PHE A 124 -0.14 -5.25 -1.58
CA PHE A 124 -0.57 -3.92 -1.12
C PHE A 124 -0.48 -2.82 -2.19
N SER A 125 -0.18 -3.17 -3.44
CA SER A 125 -0.44 -2.26 -4.57
C SER A 125 -1.95 -2.03 -4.78
N CYS A 126 -2.79 -2.94 -4.26
CA CYS A 126 -4.23 -2.86 -4.36
C CYS A 126 -4.83 -1.91 -3.32
N ILE A 127 -5.50 -0.84 -3.80
CA ILE A 127 -6.19 0.16 -2.96
C ILE A 127 -7.22 -0.48 -2.02
N TYR A 128 -7.90 -1.55 -2.45
CA TYR A 128 -8.89 -2.24 -1.63
C TYR A 128 -8.28 -2.94 -0.41
N LEU A 129 -7.01 -3.36 -0.49
CA LEU A 129 -6.27 -3.94 0.64
C LEU A 129 -5.62 -2.87 1.52
N LEU A 130 -5.21 -1.74 0.95
CA LEU A 130 -4.72 -0.59 1.72
C LEU A 130 -5.81 0.00 2.62
N LYS A 131 -7.09 -0.02 2.18
CA LYS A 131 -8.25 0.45 2.95
C LYS A 131 -9.44 -0.49 2.80
N ILE A 132 -9.43 -1.58 3.57
CA ILE A 132 -10.44 -2.64 3.48
C ILE A 132 -11.82 -2.17 3.97
N GLU A 133 -11.89 -1.16 4.82
CA GLU A 133 -13.16 -0.59 5.32
C GLU A 133 -14.04 -0.10 4.16
N ARG A 134 -13.43 0.30 3.04
CA ARG A 134 -14.14 0.77 1.85
C ARG A 134 -14.94 -0.32 1.14
N THR A 135 -14.49 -1.57 1.22
CA THR A 135 -15.18 -2.67 0.53
C THR A 135 -16.38 -3.19 1.31
N SER A 136 -16.63 -2.70 2.54
CA SER A 136 -17.68 -3.20 3.44
C SER A 136 -19.10 -3.25 2.82
N SER A 137 -19.39 -2.39 1.84
CA SER A 137 -20.67 -2.40 1.13
C SER A 137 -20.80 -3.52 0.08
N HIS A 138 -19.68 -4.12 -0.34
CA HIS A 138 -19.61 -5.22 -1.32
C HIS A 138 -19.14 -6.50 -0.63
N ALA A 139 -20.10 -7.31 -0.18
CA ALA A 139 -19.82 -8.47 0.68
C ALA A 139 -18.80 -9.46 0.08
N LEU A 140 -18.86 -9.71 -1.23
CA LEU A 140 -17.94 -10.63 -1.90
C LEU A 140 -16.52 -10.07 -1.93
N LEU A 141 -16.34 -8.86 -2.47
CA LEU A 141 -15.03 -8.22 -2.54
C LEU A 141 -14.43 -8.03 -1.14
N HIS A 142 -15.24 -7.61 -0.16
CA HIS A 142 -14.80 -7.45 1.22
C HIS A 142 -14.30 -8.75 1.85
N SER A 143 -15.09 -9.82 1.72
CA SER A 143 -14.72 -11.14 2.24
C SER A 143 -13.42 -11.65 1.59
N TYR A 144 -13.26 -11.44 0.29
CA TYR A 144 -12.07 -11.85 -0.43
C TYR A 144 -10.82 -11.07 -0.01
N CYS A 145 -10.90 -9.73 0.06
CA CYS A 145 -9.80 -8.89 0.53
C CYS A 145 -9.38 -9.27 1.97
N ARG A 146 -10.34 -9.55 2.86
CA ARG A 146 -10.06 -10.00 4.22
C ARG A 146 -9.33 -11.35 4.25
N ILE A 147 -9.70 -12.28 3.37
CA ILE A 147 -9.00 -13.58 3.29
C ILE A 147 -7.59 -13.41 2.76
N ILE A 148 -7.38 -12.63 1.71
CA ILE A 148 -6.03 -12.39 1.18
C ILE A 148 -5.13 -11.77 2.25
N GLN A 149 -5.63 -10.76 2.98
CA GLN A 149 -4.91 -10.17 4.11
C GLN A 149 -4.57 -11.21 5.19
N ALA A 150 -5.55 -12.02 5.61
CA ALA A 150 -5.36 -13.06 6.61
C ALA A 150 -4.37 -14.15 6.15
N THR A 151 -4.45 -14.58 4.90
CA THR A 151 -3.54 -15.56 4.29
C THR A 151 -2.12 -15.02 4.26
N CYS A 152 -1.91 -13.79 3.79
CA CYS A 152 -0.60 -13.14 3.82
C CYS A 152 -0.04 -13.08 5.24
N ASN A 153 -0.86 -12.73 6.24
CA ASN A 153 -0.43 -12.70 7.64
C ASN A 153 -0.06 -14.10 8.19
N VAL A 154 -0.82 -15.14 7.83
CA VAL A 154 -0.49 -16.53 8.19
C VAL A 154 0.83 -16.97 7.55
N VAL A 155 1.04 -16.65 6.27
CA VAL A 155 2.29 -16.97 5.56
C VAL A 155 3.48 -16.23 6.20
N VAL A 156 3.36 -14.92 6.46
CA VAL A 156 4.41 -14.16 7.16
C VAL A 156 4.72 -14.78 8.52
N SER A 157 3.70 -15.13 9.32
CA SER A 157 3.91 -15.76 10.62
C SER A 157 4.61 -17.12 10.50
N ALA A 158 4.16 -17.97 9.57
CA ALA A 158 4.74 -19.31 9.37
C ALA A 158 6.20 -19.24 8.89
N VAL A 159 6.53 -18.27 8.03
CA VAL A 159 7.87 -18.09 7.48
C VAL A 159 8.80 -17.47 8.52
N SER A 160 8.30 -16.54 9.33
CA SER A 160 9.05 -15.94 10.45
C SER A 160 9.39 -16.98 11.52
N ASP A 161 8.51 -17.96 11.75
CA ASP A 161 8.76 -19.09 12.65
C ASP A 161 9.71 -20.14 12.04
N ALA A 162 9.75 -20.21 10.70
CA ALA A 162 10.68 -21.07 9.98
C ALA A 162 12.10 -20.46 10.01
N ARG A 163 13.13 -21.32 9.97
CA ARG A 163 14.53 -20.89 9.84
C ARG A 163 14.86 -20.46 8.41
N THR A 164 14.10 -19.51 7.90
CA THR A 164 14.28 -18.93 6.56
C THR A 164 15.19 -17.71 6.64
N HIS A 165 15.86 -17.41 5.54
CA HIS A 165 16.65 -16.19 5.40
C HIS A 165 15.78 -15.09 4.79
N GLU A 166 15.56 -14.01 5.56
CA GLU A 166 14.80 -12.85 5.09
C GLU A 166 15.47 -12.24 3.85
N GLU A 167 14.65 -11.82 2.88
CA GLU A 167 15.07 -11.26 1.58
C GLU A 167 15.77 -12.23 0.61
N GLU A 168 16.14 -13.44 1.05
CA GLU A 168 16.66 -14.51 0.19
C GLU A 168 15.56 -15.52 -0.18
N ASP A 169 14.88 -16.07 0.83
CA ASP A 169 13.83 -17.08 0.65
C ASP A 169 12.46 -16.43 0.44
N LEU A 170 12.13 -15.45 1.28
CA LEU A 170 10.89 -14.70 1.22
C LEU A 170 11.05 -13.31 1.83
N PHE A 171 10.30 -12.36 1.28
CA PHE A 171 10.19 -11.02 1.83
C PHE A 171 9.09 -10.95 2.91
N THR A 172 9.46 -11.07 4.18
CA THR A 172 8.54 -11.05 5.35
C THR A 172 8.22 -9.65 5.85
N MET A 173 9.05 -8.65 5.49
CA MET A 173 8.93 -7.28 5.98
C MET A 173 7.66 -6.61 5.46
N SER A 174 6.81 -6.17 6.40
CA SER A 174 5.52 -5.54 6.12
C SER A 174 5.54 -4.02 6.19
N TYR A 175 6.62 -3.39 6.67
CA TYR A 175 6.78 -1.93 6.74
C TYR A 175 5.57 -1.17 7.36
N GLY A 176 4.90 -1.78 8.33
CA GLY A 176 3.72 -1.19 8.98
C GLY A 176 2.41 -1.29 8.19
N LEU A 177 2.40 -2.06 7.09
CA LEU A 177 1.18 -2.36 6.33
C LEU A 177 0.17 -3.12 7.22
N PRO A 178 -1.14 -2.87 7.02
CA PRO A 178 -2.17 -3.51 7.83
C PRO A 178 -2.28 -4.97 7.40
N LEU A 179 -1.52 -5.86 8.01
CA LEU A 179 -1.61 -7.31 7.80
C LEU A 179 -2.55 -8.01 8.78
N LYS A 180 -2.68 -7.46 10.00
CA LYS A 180 -3.56 -8.00 11.03
C LYS A 180 -4.86 -7.20 11.06
N GLY A 181 -5.96 -7.86 10.71
CA GLY A 181 -7.30 -7.28 10.79
C GLY A 181 -7.97 -7.66 12.12
N ASP A 182 -8.82 -6.78 12.64
CA ASP A 182 -9.76 -7.20 13.68
C ASP A 182 -10.73 -8.25 13.09
N GLY A 183 -10.94 -9.34 13.82
CA GLY A 183 -11.87 -10.40 13.45
C GLY A 183 -11.38 -11.45 12.44
N ASP A 184 -10.06 -11.54 12.17
CA ASP A 184 -9.49 -12.53 11.22
C ASP A 184 -9.91 -13.98 11.52
N GLU A 185 -10.14 -14.32 12.79
CA GLU A 185 -10.63 -15.65 13.21
C GLU A 185 -11.98 -16.05 12.59
N LYS A 186 -12.81 -15.05 12.25
CA LYS A 186 -14.14 -15.27 11.65
C LYS A 186 -14.14 -15.21 10.13
N CYS A 187 -13.01 -14.89 9.51
CA CYS A 187 -12.91 -14.63 8.08
C CYS A 187 -13.46 -15.79 7.22
N LEU A 188 -13.09 -17.03 7.56
CA LEU A 188 -13.60 -18.24 6.89
C LEU A 188 -15.11 -18.42 7.03
N SER A 189 -15.66 -18.11 8.21
CA SER A 189 -17.12 -18.22 8.45
C SER A 189 -17.90 -17.21 7.62
N VAL A 190 -17.37 -15.99 7.47
CA VAL A 190 -17.95 -14.94 6.63
C VAL A 190 -17.88 -15.33 5.16
N LEU A 191 -16.75 -15.86 4.69
CA LEU A 191 -16.63 -16.35 3.31
C LEU A 191 -17.66 -17.43 3.00
N ASN A 192 -17.78 -18.45 3.86
CA ASN A 192 -18.75 -19.53 3.66
C ASN A 192 -20.19 -18.99 3.58
N SER A 193 -20.53 -17.99 4.40
CA SER A 193 -21.84 -17.34 4.36
C SER A 193 -22.09 -16.60 3.04
N VAL A 194 -21.07 -15.91 2.51
CA VAL A 194 -21.14 -15.23 1.22
C VAL A 194 -21.28 -16.25 0.08
N GLU A 195 -20.49 -17.32 0.10
CA GLU A 195 -20.56 -18.41 -0.88
C GLU A 195 -21.94 -19.08 -0.90
N GLU A 196 -22.50 -19.40 0.26
CA GLU A 196 -23.85 -19.95 0.36
C GLU A 196 -24.90 -19.02 -0.24
N THR A 197 -24.77 -17.71 0.01
CA THR A 197 -25.68 -16.69 -0.50
C THR A 197 -25.61 -16.65 -2.03
N LEU A 198 -24.40 -16.65 -2.60
CA LEU A 198 -24.19 -16.72 -4.05
C LEU A 198 -24.75 -18.01 -4.65
N CYS A 199 -24.53 -19.16 -4.01
CA CYS A 199 -25.08 -20.44 -4.45
C CYS A 199 -26.61 -20.46 -4.45
N ARG A 200 -27.26 -19.81 -3.47
CA ARG A 200 -28.73 -19.66 -3.45
C ARG A 200 -29.20 -18.75 -4.59
N GLN A 201 -28.53 -17.63 -4.83
CA GLN A 201 -28.86 -16.71 -5.93
C GLN A 201 -28.71 -17.39 -7.30
N LEU A 202 -27.62 -18.13 -7.53
CA LEU A 202 -27.39 -18.89 -8.76
C LEU A 202 -28.48 -19.96 -9.00
N ARG A 203 -28.91 -20.67 -7.95
CA ARG A 203 -30.01 -21.63 -8.03
C ARG A 203 -31.35 -20.95 -8.36
N ALA A 204 -31.62 -19.79 -7.76
CA ALA A 204 -32.82 -19.01 -8.06
C ALA A 204 -32.84 -18.50 -9.51
N CYS A 205 -31.71 -18.00 -10.02
CA CYS A 205 -31.61 -17.57 -11.42
C CYS A 205 -31.83 -18.75 -12.39
N ARG A 206 -31.24 -19.93 -12.12
CA ARG A 206 -31.42 -21.12 -12.95
C ARG A 206 -32.88 -21.55 -13.04
N THR A 207 -33.61 -21.58 -11.92
CA THR A 207 -35.02 -21.96 -11.91
C THR A 207 -35.92 -20.93 -12.61
N ALA A 208 -35.59 -19.64 -12.52
CA ALA A 208 -36.28 -18.58 -13.26
C ALA A 208 -36.08 -18.68 -14.78
N THR A 209 -34.87 -18.99 -15.24
CA THR A 209 -34.57 -19.20 -16.66
C THR A 209 -35.30 -20.43 -17.21
N SER A 210 -35.32 -21.55 -16.47
CA SER A 210 -36.08 -22.75 -16.88
C SER A 210 -37.59 -22.50 -16.97
N ARG A 211 -38.17 -21.66 -16.11
CA ARG A 211 -39.60 -21.29 -16.22
C ARG A 211 -39.90 -20.43 -17.44
N LYS A 212 -39.01 -19.49 -17.80
CA LYS A 212 -39.18 -18.67 -19.01
C LYS A 212 -39.13 -19.51 -20.29
N GLN A 213 -38.22 -20.50 -20.36
CA GLN A 213 -38.14 -21.41 -21.52
C GLN A 213 -39.33 -22.38 -21.68
N LEU A 214 -40.07 -22.66 -20.61
CA LEU A 214 -41.26 -23.52 -20.65
C LEU A 214 -42.56 -22.75 -20.97
N SER A 215 -42.49 -21.43 -21.05
CA SER A 215 -43.64 -20.54 -21.31
C SER A 215 -43.57 -19.84 -22.67
N GLU A 216 -42.55 -20.14 -23.47
CA GLU A 216 -42.46 -19.90 -24.92
C GLU A 216 -42.73 -21.21 -25.68
#